data_AF-A0AA93LA93-F1
#
_entry.id   AF-A0AA93LA93-F1
#
_cell.length_a   1.000
_cell.length_b   1.000
_cell.length_c   1.000
_cell.angle_alpha   90.00
_cell.angle_beta   90.00
_cell.angle_gamma   90.00
#
_symmetry.space_group_name_H-M   'P 1'
#
loop_
_entity.id
_entity.type
_entity.pdbx_description
1 polymer ?
#
loop_
_entity_poly.entity_id
_entity_poly.type
_entity_poly.pdbx_seq_one_letter_code
_entity_poly.pdbx_strand_id
1 'polypeptide(L)'
;MTAAITRNERGTAASINGTVAFLPDDAAYAGTTAAFEALTNEYERLAIVMRPEALPAALLTSTAGRSAITAATVTYGALLTRKREFEAADRNARERAPSVADTRDDGEWRGMYRTLAPGEQAARITVAELRELAAIVAAPDLANLSPELRDMVNDRYLTLNFADRVGLAGNHPAQPSVEGDLLATGVDMAAVERAATAALERHRERGERTASDEQALRSIVAYLAAAFEMQPADVLERIKP
;
A
#
# COMPACT_ATOMS: atom_id res chain seq x y z
N MET A 1 33.59 15.54 -8.21
CA MET A 1 32.54 15.15 -7.25
C MET A 1 31.49 16.25 -7.25
N THR A 2 30.22 15.92 -7.46
CA THR A 2 29.13 16.90 -7.59
C THR A 2 28.00 16.50 -6.65
N ALA A 3 27.49 17.48 -5.90
CA ALA A 3 26.27 17.35 -5.12
C ALA A 3 25.28 18.41 -5.60
N ALA A 4 23.98 18.12 -5.53
CA ALA A 4 22.94 19.06 -5.92
C ALA A 4 21.59 18.67 -5.32
N ILE A 5 20.74 19.68 -5.11
CA ILE A 5 19.35 19.51 -4.69
C ILE A 5 18.42 20.21 -5.65
N THR A 6 17.41 19.47 -6.11
CA THR A 6 16.38 19.97 -7.01
C THR A 6 15.02 19.69 -6.38
N ARG A 7 14.12 20.69 -6.40
CA ARG A 7 12.75 20.55 -5.90
C ARG A 7 11.76 20.74 -7.05
N ASN A 8 10.72 19.93 -7.09
CA ASN A 8 9.60 20.07 -8.02
C ASN A 8 8.28 19.74 -7.31
N GLU A 9 7.17 19.82 -8.03
CA GLU A 9 5.82 19.54 -7.49
C GLU A 9 5.63 18.09 -6.99
N ARG A 10 6.54 17.18 -7.34
CA ARG A 10 6.48 15.77 -6.93
C ARG A 10 7.31 15.47 -5.69
N GLY A 11 8.24 16.35 -5.32
CA GLY A 11 9.12 16.19 -4.18
C GLY A 11 10.52 16.76 -4.39
N THR A 12 11.46 16.27 -3.58
CA THR A 12 12.86 16.72 -3.58
C THR A 12 13.77 15.61 -4.09
N ALA A 13 14.64 15.94 -5.04
CA ALA A 13 15.73 15.09 -5.49
C ALA A 13 17.05 15.61 -4.92
N ALA A 14 17.69 14.80 -4.08
CA ALA A 14 19.05 15.05 -3.59
C ALA A 14 20.02 14.16 -4.37
N SER A 15 21.18 14.69 -4.75
CA SER A 15 22.17 13.95 -5.53
C SER A 15 23.58 14.15 -5.00
N ILE A 16 24.35 13.07 -4.91
CA ILE A 16 25.78 13.05 -4.61
C ILE A 16 26.43 12.03 -5.54
N ASN A 17 27.50 12.43 -6.24
CA ASN A 17 28.28 11.57 -7.13
C ASN A 17 27.43 10.84 -8.19
N GLY A 18 26.41 11.52 -8.73
CA GLY A 18 25.50 10.96 -9.74
C GLY A 18 24.45 10.00 -9.18
N THR A 19 24.48 9.69 -7.87
CA THR A 19 23.43 8.92 -7.20
C THR A 19 22.36 9.86 -6.71
N VAL A 20 21.10 9.56 -7.05
CA VAL A 20 19.94 10.41 -6.73
C VAL A 20 19.04 9.70 -5.73
N ALA A 21 18.74 10.37 -4.62
CA ALA A 21 17.62 10.04 -3.75
C ALA A 21 16.40 10.87 -4.15
N PHE A 22 15.27 10.21 -4.38
CA PHE A 22 14.00 10.89 -4.55
C PHE A 22 13.19 10.80 -3.26
N LEU A 23 12.82 11.97 -2.73
CA LEU A 23 12.08 12.15 -1.49
C LEU A 23 10.71 12.72 -1.85
N PRO A 24 9.64 11.92 -1.80
CA PRO A 24 8.28 12.40 -2.04
C PRO A 24 7.90 13.55 -1.12
N ASP A 25 7.02 14.44 -1.59
CA ASP A 25 6.41 15.47 -0.75
C ASP A 25 5.38 14.86 0.20
N ASP A 26 5.88 14.20 1.25
CA ASP A 26 5.08 13.60 2.31
C ASP A 26 5.75 13.80 3.68
N ALA A 27 4.92 13.90 4.72
CA ALA A 27 5.35 14.16 6.08
C ALA A 27 6.37 13.13 6.61
N ALA A 28 6.35 11.88 6.13
CA ALA A 28 7.34 10.88 6.54
C ALA A 28 8.77 11.16 6.02
N TYR A 29 8.90 11.99 4.98
CA TYR A 29 10.19 12.34 4.38
C TYR A 29 10.68 13.74 4.77
N ALA A 30 9.83 14.60 5.33
CA ALA A 30 10.16 16.00 5.64
C ALA A 30 11.47 16.17 6.43
N GLY A 31 11.68 15.35 7.46
CA GLY A 31 12.93 15.36 8.25
C GLY A 31 14.15 14.91 7.44
N THR A 32 13.98 13.90 6.58
CA THR A 32 15.05 13.39 5.70
C THR A 32 15.40 14.41 4.61
N THR A 33 14.42 15.12 4.05
CA THR A 33 14.63 16.21 3.09
C THR A 33 15.51 17.30 3.69
N ALA A 34 15.17 17.82 4.88
CA ALA A 34 15.98 18.83 5.54
C ALA A 34 17.39 18.33 5.89
N ALA A 35 17.51 17.06 6.31
CA ALA A 35 18.80 16.48 6.65
C ALA A 35 19.69 16.25 5.40
N PHE A 36 19.10 15.87 4.27
CA PHE A 36 19.83 15.67 3.01
C PHE A 36 20.26 17.00 2.40
N GLU A 37 19.48 18.06 2.62
CA GLU A 37 19.88 19.44 2.34
C GLU A 37 21.11 19.86 3.14
N ALA A 38 21.08 19.67 4.45
CA ALA A 38 22.25 19.93 5.28
C ALA A 38 23.46 19.09 4.85
N LEU A 39 23.26 17.81 4.50
CA LEU A 39 24.32 16.91 4.06
C LEU A 39 24.95 17.33 2.73
N THR A 40 24.14 17.69 1.75
CA THR A 40 24.62 18.14 0.42
C THR A 40 25.43 19.42 0.56
N ASN A 41 24.94 20.39 1.33
CA ASN A 41 25.66 21.64 1.57
C ASN A 41 26.98 21.40 2.32
N GLU A 42 26.97 20.49 3.31
CA GLU A 42 28.18 20.11 4.03
C GLU A 42 29.19 19.41 3.12
N TYR A 43 28.72 18.55 2.22
CA TYR A 43 29.55 17.88 1.23
C TYR A 43 30.27 18.89 0.33
N GLU A 44 29.54 19.85 -0.25
CA GLU A 44 30.12 20.90 -1.09
C GLU A 44 31.17 21.72 -0.32
N ARG A 45 30.87 22.07 0.93
CA ARG A 45 31.78 22.83 1.79
C ARG A 45 33.07 22.06 2.07
N LEU A 46 32.97 20.78 2.43
CA LEU A 46 34.13 19.95 2.74
C LEU A 46 34.95 19.64 1.47
N ALA A 47 34.30 19.46 0.32
CA ALA A 47 34.94 19.16 -0.96
C ALA A 47 35.90 20.28 -1.43
N ILE A 48 35.71 21.52 -0.97
CA ILE A 48 36.61 22.64 -1.26
C ILE A 48 37.94 22.53 -0.50
N VAL A 49 37.91 22.00 0.73
CA VAL A 49 39.04 22.09 1.68
C VAL A 49 39.69 20.75 1.99
N MET A 50 39.04 19.63 1.69
CA MET A 50 39.53 18.28 1.97
C MET A 50 39.88 17.53 0.69
N ARG A 51 40.79 16.56 0.82
CA ARG A 51 41.07 15.61 -0.26
C ARG A 51 39.88 14.65 -0.43
N PRO A 52 39.59 14.19 -1.66
CA PRO A 52 38.47 13.30 -1.95
C PRO A 52 38.40 12.08 -1.03
N GLU A 53 39.54 11.46 -0.71
CA GLU A 53 39.62 10.24 0.08
C GLU A 53 39.29 10.45 1.57
N ALA A 54 39.40 11.69 2.06
CA ALA A 54 39.10 12.03 3.46
C ALA A 54 37.66 12.53 3.66
N LEU A 55 36.96 12.88 2.57
CA LEU A 55 35.60 13.41 2.61
C LEU A 55 34.59 12.47 3.26
N PRO A 56 34.52 11.16 2.91
CA PRO A 56 33.44 10.31 3.40
C PRO A 56 33.49 10.15 4.92
N ALA A 57 34.69 9.95 5.48
CA ALA A 57 34.90 9.83 6.92
C ALA A 57 34.59 11.15 7.67
N ALA A 58 34.96 12.30 7.11
CA ALA A 58 34.64 13.60 7.68
C ALA A 58 33.13 13.89 7.63
N LEU A 59 32.49 13.57 6.51
CA LEU A 59 31.05 13.75 6.34
C LEU A 59 30.27 12.88 7.31
N LEU A 60 30.65 11.62 7.48
CA LEU A 60 29.99 10.67 8.40
C LEU A 60 30.08 11.14 9.86
N THR A 61 31.19 11.75 10.26
CA THR A 61 31.39 12.26 11.64
C THR A 61 30.83 13.66 11.86
N SER A 62 30.49 14.38 10.79
CA SER A 62 29.88 15.70 10.84
C SER A 62 28.48 15.67 11.45
N THR A 63 28.02 16.82 11.93
CA THR A 63 26.65 16.98 12.42
C THR A 63 25.62 16.70 11.32
N ALA A 64 25.89 17.10 10.08
CA ALA A 64 25.00 16.86 8.95
C ALA A 64 24.91 15.35 8.61
N GLY A 65 26.04 14.64 8.60
CA GLY A 65 26.10 13.19 8.37
C GLY A 65 25.31 12.41 9.41
N ARG A 66 25.53 12.70 10.70
CA ARG A 66 24.77 12.09 11.80
C ARG A 66 23.28 12.40 11.70
N SER A 67 22.92 13.64 11.37
CA SER A 67 21.52 14.05 11.20
C SER A 67 20.85 13.30 10.04
N ALA A 68 21.57 13.08 8.93
CA ALA A 68 21.06 12.34 7.77
C ALA A 68 20.79 10.87 8.11
N ILE A 69 21.69 10.21 8.86
CA ILE A 69 21.47 8.84 9.35
C ILE A 69 20.24 8.80 10.27
N THR A 70 20.17 9.67 11.28
CA THR A 70 19.03 9.69 12.22
C THR A 70 17.70 9.95 11.51
N ALA A 71 17.67 10.90 10.58
CA ALA A 71 16.46 11.20 9.82
C ALA A 71 16.03 9.99 8.95
N ALA A 72 16.99 9.35 8.28
CA ALA A 72 16.73 8.13 7.50
C ALA A 72 16.23 6.98 8.38
N THR A 73 16.74 6.82 9.62
CA THR A 73 16.21 5.85 10.60
C THR A 73 14.75 6.12 10.93
N VAL A 74 14.39 7.39 11.18
CA VAL A 74 13.00 7.79 11.48
C VAL A 74 12.09 7.52 10.28
N THR A 75 12.52 7.91 9.07
CA THR A 75 11.77 7.61 7.83
C THR A 75 11.62 6.11 7.65
N TYR A 76 12.67 5.30 7.81
CA TYR A 76 12.60 3.85 7.73
C TYR A 76 11.54 3.27 8.69
N GLY A 77 11.54 3.69 9.96
CA GLY A 77 10.58 3.24 10.95
C GLY A 77 9.13 3.60 10.60
N ALA A 78 8.90 4.81 10.08
CA ALA A 78 7.58 5.25 9.62
C ALA A 78 7.08 4.42 8.42
N LEU A 79 7.94 4.19 7.42
CA LEU A 79 7.59 3.41 6.23
C LEU A 79 7.35 1.94 6.56
N LEU A 80 8.15 1.35 7.46
CA LEU A 80 7.95 -0.02 7.93
C LEU A 80 6.61 -0.17 8.67
N THR A 81 6.24 0.83 9.48
CA THR A 81 4.95 0.86 10.18
C THR A 81 3.81 0.90 9.17
N ARG A 82 3.86 1.80 8.19
CA ARG A 82 2.87 1.87 7.10
C ARG A 82 2.73 0.55 6.34
N LYS A 83 3.85 -0.09 5.99
CA LYS A 83 3.85 -1.39 5.30
C LYS A 83 3.17 -2.47 6.14
N ARG A 84 3.48 -2.55 7.44
CA ARG A 84 2.85 -3.52 8.36
C ARG A 84 1.35 -3.28 8.52
N GLU A 85 0.94 -2.01 8.64
CA GLU A 85 -0.47 -1.64 8.71
C GLU A 85 -1.23 -2.00 7.43
N PHE A 86 -0.63 -1.74 6.27
CA PHE A 86 -1.18 -2.14 4.98
C PHE A 86 -1.32 -3.67 4.88
N GLU A 87 -0.27 -4.43 5.19
CA GLU A 87 -0.30 -5.89 5.14
C GLU A 87 -1.31 -6.49 6.14
N ALA A 88 -1.45 -5.89 7.32
CA ALA A 88 -2.47 -6.30 8.29
C ALA A 88 -3.89 -6.01 7.77
N ALA A 89 -4.10 -4.83 7.18
CA ALA A 89 -5.38 -4.46 6.57
C ALA A 89 -5.73 -5.37 5.38
N ASP A 90 -4.77 -5.69 4.51
CA ASP A 90 -4.98 -6.58 3.34
C ASP A 90 -5.34 -8.00 3.79
N ARG A 91 -4.64 -8.55 4.80
CA ARG A 91 -5.01 -9.84 5.39
C ARG A 91 -6.43 -9.80 5.96
N ASN A 92 -6.77 -8.76 6.71
CA ASN A 92 -8.09 -8.60 7.32
C ASN A 92 -9.20 -8.43 6.28
N ALA A 93 -8.93 -7.80 5.13
CA ALA A 93 -9.89 -7.62 4.06
C ALA A 93 -10.20 -8.94 3.32
N ARG A 94 -9.23 -9.85 3.24
CA ARG A 94 -9.36 -11.16 2.56
C ARG A 94 -9.92 -12.26 3.46
N GLU A 95 -9.75 -12.14 4.77
CA GLU A 95 -10.34 -13.07 5.73
C GLU A 95 -11.87 -13.09 5.61
N ARG A 96 -12.49 -14.27 5.64
CA ARG A 96 -13.96 -14.40 5.57
C ARG A 96 -14.63 -13.60 6.68
N ALA A 97 -15.77 -13.00 6.37
CA ALA A 97 -16.57 -12.30 7.34
C ALA A 97 -17.17 -13.28 8.37
N PRO A 98 -17.37 -12.85 9.63
CA PRO A 98 -17.94 -13.71 10.67
C PRO A 98 -19.29 -14.32 10.29
N SER A 99 -20.12 -13.60 9.52
CA SER A 99 -21.43 -14.06 9.03
C SER A 99 -21.36 -15.29 8.11
N VAL A 100 -20.21 -15.49 7.44
CA VAL A 100 -19.98 -16.58 6.47
C VAL A 100 -18.79 -17.46 6.85
N ALA A 101 -18.43 -17.46 8.13
CA ALA A 101 -17.36 -18.31 8.67
C ALA A 101 -17.74 -19.80 8.66
N ASP A 102 -19.03 -20.15 8.68
CA ASP A 102 -19.50 -21.53 8.58
C ASP A 102 -19.43 -22.06 7.14
N THR A 103 -18.61 -23.10 6.94
CA THR A 103 -18.25 -23.71 5.65
C THR A 103 -19.06 -24.96 5.29
N ARG A 104 -20.01 -25.39 6.14
CA ARG A 104 -20.75 -26.66 5.96
C ARG A 104 -21.44 -26.77 4.59
N ASP A 105 -21.97 -25.66 4.09
CA ASP A 105 -22.76 -25.63 2.86
C ASP A 105 -21.91 -25.31 1.61
N ASP A 106 -20.60 -25.10 1.76
CA ASP A 106 -19.73 -24.69 0.65
C ASP A 106 -19.73 -25.69 -0.52
N GLY A 107 -19.92 -26.98 -0.24
CA GLY A 107 -20.00 -28.04 -1.24
C GLY A 107 -21.22 -27.91 -2.15
N GLU A 108 -22.36 -27.51 -1.59
CA GLU A 108 -23.63 -27.33 -2.31
C GLU A 108 -23.53 -26.11 -3.24
N TRP A 109 -23.04 -24.99 -2.72
CA TRP A 109 -22.81 -23.78 -3.52
C TRP A 109 -21.88 -24.04 -4.71
N ARG A 110 -20.75 -24.73 -4.49
CA ARG A 110 -19.85 -25.10 -5.60
C ARG A 110 -20.49 -26.08 -6.58
N GLY A 111 -21.31 -27.02 -6.08
CA GLY A 111 -22.01 -28.00 -6.90
C GLY A 111 -22.93 -27.34 -7.93
N MET A 112 -23.64 -26.27 -7.55
CA MET A 112 -24.51 -25.51 -8.44
C MET A 112 -23.77 -24.88 -9.62
N TYR A 113 -22.53 -24.42 -9.44
CA TYR A 113 -21.76 -23.77 -10.50
C TYR A 113 -21.21 -24.74 -11.55
N ARG A 114 -20.94 -26.00 -11.15
CA ARG A 114 -20.33 -26.99 -12.06
C ARG A 114 -21.16 -27.26 -13.30
N THR A 115 -22.48 -27.19 -13.18
CA THR A 115 -23.42 -27.52 -14.24
C THR A 115 -23.78 -26.33 -15.13
N LEU A 116 -23.40 -25.10 -14.72
CA LEU A 116 -23.73 -23.87 -15.44
C LEU A 116 -22.73 -23.60 -16.56
N ALA A 117 -23.23 -23.09 -17.68
CA ALA A 117 -22.37 -22.57 -18.75
C ALA A 117 -21.66 -21.28 -18.27
N PRO A 118 -20.50 -20.89 -18.84
CA PRO A 118 -19.75 -19.70 -18.39
C PRO A 118 -20.58 -18.41 -18.38
N GLY A 119 -21.47 -18.20 -19.34
CA GLY A 119 -22.38 -17.03 -19.35
C GLY A 119 -23.38 -17.03 -18.20
N GLU A 120 -23.87 -18.21 -17.80
CA GLU A 120 -24.77 -18.39 -16.66
C GLU A 120 -24.02 -18.25 -15.32
N GLN A 121 -22.79 -18.76 -15.26
CA GLN A 121 -21.90 -18.55 -14.11
C GLN A 121 -21.67 -17.04 -13.89
N ALA A 122 -21.35 -16.30 -14.96
CA ALA A 122 -21.17 -14.84 -14.89
C ALA A 122 -22.43 -14.12 -14.40
N ALA A 123 -23.59 -14.45 -14.98
CA ALA A 123 -24.87 -13.87 -14.59
C ALA A 123 -25.28 -14.23 -13.15
N ARG A 124 -24.86 -15.39 -12.64
CA ARG A 124 -25.10 -15.78 -11.26
C ARG A 124 -24.20 -15.04 -10.29
N ILE A 125 -22.90 -14.89 -10.63
CA ILE A 125 -21.95 -14.14 -9.81
C ILE A 125 -22.45 -12.73 -9.52
N THR A 126 -23.05 -12.03 -10.49
CA THR A 126 -23.54 -10.65 -10.29
C THR A 126 -24.63 -10.52 -9.21
N VAL A 127 -25.37 -11.57 -8.93
CA VAL A 127 -26.47 -11.57 -7.94
C VAL A 127 -26.21 -12.49 -6.75
N ALA A 128 -25.11 -13.25 -6.77
CA ALA A 128 -24.75 -14.18 -5.73
C ALA A 128 -24.51 -13.45 -4.40
N GLU A 129 -24.99 -14.07 -3.32
CA GLU A 129 -24.79 -13.60 -1.96
C GLU A 129 -23.37 -13.90 -1.46
N LEU A 130 -22.97 -13.22 -0.39
CA LEU A 130 -21.62 -13.35 0.18
C LEU A 130 -21.26 -14.81 0.50
N ARG A 131 -22.20 -15.61 1.03
CA ARG A 131 -21.94 -17.00 1.42
C ARG A 131 -21.67 -17.90 0.21
N GLU A 132 -22.44 -17.71 -0.85
CA GLU A 132 -22.23 -18.40 -2.12
C GLU A 132 -20.85 -18.03 -2.70
N LEU A 133 -20.55 -16.73 -2.81
CA LEU A 133 -19.28 -16.25 -3.33
C LEU A 133 -18.08 -16.75 -2.52
N ALA A 134 -18.18 -16.75 -1.19
CA ALA A 134 -17.12 -17.25 -0.30
C ALA A 134 -16.78 -18.72 -0.58
N ALA A 135 -17.80 -19.55 -0.84
CA ALA A 135 -17.62 -20.96 -1.15
C ALA A 135 -16.92 -21.17 -2.51
N ILE A 136 -17.28 -20.36 -3.52
CA ILE A 136 -16.66 -20.40 -4.85
C ILE A 136 -15.19 -19.94 -4.79
N VAL A 137 -14.92 -18.79 -4.17
CA VAL A 137 -13.56 -18.22 -4.05
C VAL A 137 -12.60 -19.15 -3.31
N ALA A 138 -13.09 -19.90 -2.31
CA ALA A 138 -12.24 -20.84 -1.56
C ALA A 138 -11.75 -22.02 -2.39
N ALA A 139 -12.47 -22.42 -3.45
CA ALA A 139 -12.06 -23.52 -4.33
C ALA A 139 -12.69 -23.36 -5.74
N PRO A 140 -12.21 -22.40 -6.55
CA PRO A 140 -12.81 -22.06 -7.84
C PRO A 140 -12.74 -23.22 -8.85
N ASP A 141 -11.68 -24.03 -8.78
CA ASP A 141 -11.53 -25.23 -9.62
C ASP A 141 -12.63 -26.26 -9.33
N LEU A 142 -13.03 -26.40 -8.06
CA LEU A 142 -14.12 -27.31 -7.66
C LEU A 142 -15.51 -26.80 -8.05
N ALA A 143 -15.63 -25.52 -8.42
CA ALA A 143 -16.83 -24.93 -9.00
C ALA A 143 -16.83 -24.98 -10.54
N ASN A 144 -15.76 -25.49 -11.17
CA ASN A 144 -15.53 -25.42 -12.61
C ASN A 144 -15.61 -23.97 -13.14
N LEU A 145 -15.08 -23.02 -12.35
CA LEU A 145 -15.09 -21.61 -12.73
C LEU A 145 -13.97 -21.31 -13.73
N SER A 146 -14.33 -20.74 -14.88
CA SER A 146 -13.35 -20.35 -15.88
C SER A 146 -12.35 -19.32 -15.33
N PRO A 147 -11.08 -19.33 -15.76
CA PRO A 147 -10.09 -18.34 -15.32
C PRO A 147 -10.54 -16.89 -15.50
N GLU A 148 -11.27 -16.60 -16.58
CA GLU A 148 -11.80 -15.28 -16.93
C GLU A 148 -12.82 -14.75 -15.92
N LEU A 149 -13.54 -15.64 -15.22
CA LEU A 149 -14.54 -15.26 -14.22
C LEU A 149 -13.98 -15.17 -12.79
N ARG A 150 -12.72 -15.56 -12.58
CA ARG A 150 -12.10 -15.56 -11.25
C ARG A 150 -11.96 -14.15 -10.69
N ASP A 151 -11.54 -13.20 -11.51
CA ASP A 151 -11.39 -11.82 -11.07
C ASP A 151 -12.74 -11.21 -10.70
N MET A 152 -13.76 -11.47 -11.52
CA MET A 152 -15.13 -11.03 -11.26
C MET A 152 -15.71 -11.56 -9.94
N VAL A 153 -15.56 -12.87 -9.67
CA VAL A 153 -16.05 -13.45 -8.40
C VAL A 153 -15.24 -12.95 -7.21
N ASN A 154 -13.91 -12.80 -7.36
CA ASN A 154 -13.04 -12.29 -6.31
C ASN A 154 -13.36 -10.84 -5.95
N ASP A 155 -13.56 -9.97 -6.94
CA ASP A 155 -13.88 -8.56 -6.73
C ASP A 155 -15.23 -8.42 -6.00
N ARG A 156 -16.27 -9.13 -6.46
CA ARG A 156 -17.58 -9.07 -5.79
C ARG A 156 -17.52 -9.67 -4.37
N TYR A 157 -16.82 -10.79 -4.20
CA TYR A 157 -16.59 -11.38 -2.89
C TYR A 157 -15.91 -10.38 -1.96
N LEU A 158 -14.79 -9.77 -2.37
CA LEU A 158 -14.06 -8.81 -1.54
C LEU A 158 -14.92 -7.61 -1.15
N THR A 159 -15.71 -7.08 -2.08
CA THR A 159 -16.63 -5.96 -1.81
C THR A 159 -17.66 -6.32 -0.75
N LEU A 160 -18.37 -7.45 -0.91
CA LEU A 160 -19.39 -7.88 0.05
C LEU A 160 -18.78 -8.32 1.38
N ASN A 161 -17.63 -9.00 1.34
CA ASN A 161 -16.91 -9.46 2.52
C ASN A 161 -16.42 -8.28 3.37
N PHE A 162 -15.85 -7.26 2.71
CA PHE A 162 -15.42 -6.04 3.39
C PHE A 162 -16.61 -5.32 4.02
N ALA A 163 -17.70 -5.15 3.26
CA ALA A 163 -18.91 -4.49 3.72
C ALA A 163 -19.48 -5.14 4.99
N ASP A 164 -19.57 -6.47 5.01
CA ASP A 164 -20.05 -7.23 6.17
C ASP A 164 -19.10 -7.12 7.36
N ARG A 165 -17.79 -7.30 7.14
CA ARG A 165 -16.78 -7.26 8.20
C ARG A 165 -16.73 -5.94 8.95
N VAL A 166 -16.85 -4.82 8.25
CA VAL A 166 -16.82 -3.49 8.87
C VAL A 166 -18.22 -2.95 9.19
N GLY A 167 -19.27 -3.75 8.97
CA GLY A 167 -20.64 -3.40 9.30
C GLY A 167 -21.17 -2.18 8.54
N LEU A 168 -20.78 -1.98 7.27
CA LEU A 168 -21.17 -0.80 6.48
C LEU A 168 -22.69 -0.64 6.36
N ALA A 169 -23.44 -1.74 6.38
CA ALA A 169 -24.90 -1.73 6.35
C ALA A 169 -25.51 -0.80 7.41
N GLY A 170 -24.90 -0.70 8.61
CA GLY A 170 -25.39 0.17 9.68
C GLY A 170 -25.31 1.67 9.36
N ASN A 171 -24.46 2.07 8.41
CA ASN A 171 -24.26 3.47 8.00
C ASN A 171 -25.09 3.86 6.77
N HIS A 172 -25.75 2.90 6.13
CA HIS A 172 -26.47 3.09 4.87
C HIS A 172 -27.91 2.55 4.95
N PRO A 173 -28.77 3.14 5.81
CA PRO A 173 -30.19 2.79 5.83
C PRO A 173 -30.87 3.23 4.53
N ALA A 174 -31.83 2.42 4.06
CA ALA A 174 -32.66 2.75 2.92
C ALA A 174 -33.38 4.08 3.14
N GLN A 175 -33.29 4.98 2.16
CA GLN A 175 -33.88 6.31 2.25
C GLN A 175 -35.23 6.33 1.51
N PRO A 176 -36.29 6.89 2.15
CA PRO A 176 -37.54 7.16 1.44
C PRO A 176 -37.30 8.05 0.22
N SER A 177 -37.96 7.74 -0.89
CA SER A 177 -37.87 8.57 -2.10
C SER A 177 -39.21 8.66 -2.83
N VAL A 178 -39.43 9.79 -3.52
CA VAL A 178 -40.66 10.06 -4.28
C VAL A 178 -40.75 9.17 -5.53
N GLU A 179 -39.62 8.83 -6.13
CA GLU A 179 -39.52 7.98 -7.32
C GLU A 179 -39.47 6.48 -6.98
N GLY A 180 -39.19 6.14 -5.72
CA GLY A 180 -39.07 4.77 -5.22
C GLY A 180 -40.07 4.45 -4.11
N ASP A 181 -39.60 3.80 -3.05
CA ASP A 181 -40.43 3.45 -1.90
C ASP A 181 -40.48 4.61 -0.89
N LEU A 182 -41.68 5.15 -0.68
CA LEU A 182 -41.94 6.19 0.32
C LEU A 182 -41.83 5.68 1.76
N LEU A 183 -41.93 4.36 1.96
CA LEU A 183 -41.81 3.69 3.24
C LEU A 183 -40.61 2.72 3.24
N ALA A 184 -39.54 3.08 2.52
CA ALA A 184 -38.34 2.27 2.44
C ALA A 184 -37.83 1.90 3.84
N THR A 185 -37.71 0.60 4.09
CA THR A 185 -37.13 0.03 5.31
C THR A 185 -35.99 -0.90 4.96
N GLY A 186 -35.04 -1.06 5.87
CA GLY A 186 -33.87 -1.91 5.67
C GLY A 186 -32.63 -1.15 5.20
N VAL A 187 -31.76 -1.84 4.47
CA VAL A 187 -30.42 -1.38 4.08
C VAL A 187 -30.39 -1.04 2.59
N ASP A 188 -29.79 0.10 2.24
CA ASP A 188 -29.46 0.40 0.84
C ASP A 188 -28.20 -0.36 0.44
N MET A 189 -28.39 -1.60 -0.04
CA MET A 189 -27.28 -2.45 -0.46
C MET A 189 -26.46 -1.85 -1.60
N ALA A 190 -27.07 -1.04 -2.48
CA ALA A 190 -26.35 -0.38 -3.56
C ALA A 190 -25.44 0.75 -3.04
N ALA A 191 -25.86 1.48 -2.00
CA ALA A 191 -24.98 2.43 -1.30
C ALA A 191 -23.85 1.71 -0.55
N VAL A 192 -24.15 0.58 0.10
CA VAL A 192 -23.14 -0.24 0.80
C VAL A 192 -22.07 -0.76 -0.17
N GLU A 193 -22.47 -1.36 -1.29
CA GLU A 193 -21.53 -1.89 -2.29
C GLU A 193 -20.65 -0.78 -2.88
N ARG A 194 -21.22 0.40 -3.17
CA ARG A 194 -20.44 1.57 -3.64
C ARG A 194 -19.43 2.05 -2.60
N ALA A 195 -19.85 2.16 -1.34
CA ALA A 195 -18.97 2.59 -0.25
C ALA A 195 -17.83 1.59 -0.01
N ALA A 196 -18.13 0.29 -0.06
CA ALA A 196 -17.14 -0.78 0.05
C ALA A 196 -16.14 -0.74 -1.11
N THR A 197 -16.61 -0.59 -2.35
CA THR A 197 -15.76 -0.47 -3.54
C THR A 197 -14.81 0.71 -3.41
N ALA A 198 -15.31 1.89 -3.06
CA ALA A 198 -14.49 3.09 -2.87
C ALA A 198 -13.49 2.96 -1.70
N ALA A 199 -13.78 2.14 -0.69
CA ALA A 199 -12.85 1.85 0.40
C ALA A 199 -11.74 0.87 -0.05
N LEU A 200 -12.09 -0.14 -0.85
CA LEU A 200 -11.13 -1.09 -1.42
C LEU A 200 -10.21 -0.44 -2.47
N GLU A 201 -10.72 0.49 -3.28
CA GLU A 201 -9.91 1.29 -4.20
C GLU A 201 -8.87 2.13 -3.43
N ARG A 202 -9.30 2.87 -2.42
CA ARG A 202 -8.37 3.58 -1.51
C ARG A 202 -7.38 2.63 -0.84
N HIS A 203 -7.80 1.40 -0.54
CA HIS A 203 -6.87 0.40 0.00
C HIS A 203 -5.82 -0.04 -1.03
N ARG A 204 -6.20 -0.24 -2.30
CA ARG A 204 -5.28 -0.55 -3.41
C ARG A 204 -4.28 0.58 -3.63
N GLU A 205 -4.73 1.83 -3.64
CA GLU A 205 -3.86 3.02 -3.72
C GLU A 205 -2.83 3.07 -2.59
N ARG A 206 -3.23 2.73 -1.34
CA ARG A 206 -2.26 2.60 -0.22
C ARG A 206 -1.22 1.51 -0.47
N GLY A 207 -1.59 0.44 -1.16
CA GLY A 207 -0.67 -0.64 -1.55
C GLY A 207 0.36 -0.18 -2.57
N GLU A 208 -0.07 0.50 -3.63
CA GLU A 208 0.81 1.10 -4.65
C GLU A 208 1.77 2.12 -4.04
N ARG A 209 1.26 2.91 -3.09
CA ARG A 209 2.07 3.84 -2.31
C ARG A 209 3.15 3.14 -1.49
N THR A 210 2.85 1.99 -0.89
CA THR A 210 3.83 1.20 -0.12
C THR A 210 4.97 0.70 -1.03
N ALA A 211 4.67 0.32 -2.28
CA ALA A 211 5.69 -0.03 -3.26
C ALA A 211 6.58 1.17 -3.65
N SER A 212 5.96 2.34 -3.80
CA SER A 212 6.68 3.60 -4.03
C SER A 212 7.58 3.99 -2.85
N ASP A 213 7.11 3.79 -1.63
CA ASP A 213 7.87 4.03 -0.39
C ASP A 213 9.12 3.11 -0.31
N GLU A 214 9.00 1.85 -0.74
CA GLU A 214 10.14 0.94 -0.81
C GLU A 214 11.19 1.41 -1.82
N GLN A 215 10.77 1.92 -2.98
CA GLN A 215 11.67 2.49 -3.98
C GLN A 215 12.36 3.77 -3.47
N ALA A 216 11.63 4.65 -2.78
CA ALA A 216 12.19 5.84 -2.16
C ALA A 216 13.27 5.47 -1.13
N LEU A 217 12.99 4.47 -0.28
CA LEU A 217 13.93 3.98 0.72
C LEU A 217 15.21 3.39 0.09
N ARG A 218 15.09 2.63 -1.01
CA ARG A 218 16.26 2.14 -1.77
C ARG A 218 17.12 3.30 -2.29
N SER A 219 16.49 4.36 -2.78
CA SER A 219 17.21 5.55 -3.27
C SER A 219 17.92 6.32 -2.14
N ILE A 220 17.30 6.41 -0.96
CA ILE A 220 17.89 6.96 0.27
C ILE A 220 19.15 6.18 0.67
N VAL A 221 19.05 4.84 0.71
CA VAL A 221 20.18 3.97 1.07
C VAL A 221 21.32 4.13 0.07
N ALA A 222 21.02 4.13 -1.23
CA ALA A 222 22.02 4.31 -2.28
C ALA A 222 22.73 5.67 -2.18
N TYR A 223 21.96 6.73 -1.92
CA TYR A 223 22.52 8.08 -1.76
C TYR A 223 23.45 8.19 -0.55
N LEU A 224 23.06 7.65 0.60
CA LEU A 224 23.93 7.64 1.80
C LEU A 224 25.16 6.76 1.59
N ALA A 225 25.02 5.63 0.89
CA ALA A 225 26.14 4.76 0.52
C ALA A 225 27.15 5.52 -0.37
N ALA A 226 26.67 6.28 -1.36
CA ALA A 226 27.51 7.12 -2.20
C ALA A 226 28.16 8.29 -1.44
N ALA A 227 27.45 8.89 -0.48
CA ALA A 227 27.95 10.01 0.32
C ALA A 227 29.05 9.59 1.31
N PHE A 228 28.92 8.40 1.90
CA PHE A 228 29.84 7.89 2.92
C PHE A 228 30.83 6.84 2.38
N GLU A 229 30.82 6.54 1.08
CA GLU A 229 31.61 5.47 0.45
C GLU A 229 31.48 4.14 1.20
N MET A 230 30.24 3.79 1.54
CA MET A 230 29.88 2.58 2.27
C MET A 230 29.16 1.59 1.36
N GLN A 231 29.14 0.31 1.72
CA GLN A 231 28.23 -0.62 1.05
C GLN A 231 26.78 -0.29 1.44
N PRO A 232 25.80 -0.44 0.51
CA PRO A 232 24.38 -0.24 0.83
C PRO A 232 23.90 -1.07 2.02
N ALA A 233 24.46 -2.27 2.22
CA ALA A 233 24.16 -3.13 3.36
C ALA A 233 24.56 -2.48 4.70
N ASP A 234 25.76 -1.89 4.78
CA ASP A 234 26.25 -1.24 6.00
C ASP A 234 25.42 0.00 6.36
N VAL A 235 24.96 0.73 5.35
CA VAL A 235 24.04 1.86 5.54
C VAL A 235 22.70 1.36 6.06
N LEU A 236 22.16 0.29 5.47
CA LEU A 236 20.90 -0.30 5.91
C LEU A 236 20.98 -0.77 7.37
N GLU A 237 22.07 -1.40 7.78
CA GLU A 237 22.30 -1.80 9.17
C GLU A 237 22.31 -0.62 10.14
N ARG A 238 22.80 0.55 9.69
CA ARG A 238 22.84 1.78 10.52
C ARG A 238 21.50 2.48 10.65
N ILE A 239 20.66 2.40 9.61
CA ILE A 239 19.34 3.08 9.62
C ILE A 239 18.21 2.16 10.10
N LYS A 240 18.43 0.85 10.12
CA LYS A 240 17.48 -0.09 10.69
C LYS A 240 17.50 0.06 12.22
N PRO A 241 16.35 0.32 12.87
CA PRO A 241 16.25 0.37 14.33
C PRO A 241 16.46 -1.00 14.98
#